data_AF-A0A9D8JVD3-F1
#
_entry.id   AF-A0A9D8JVD3-F1
#
_cell.length_a   1.000
_cell.length_b   1.000
_cell.length_c   1.000
_cell.angle_alpha   90.00
_cell.angle_beta   90.00
_cell.angle_gamma   90.00
#
_symmetry.space_group_name_H-M   'P 1'
#
loop_
_entity.id
_entity.type
_entity.pdbx_description
1 polymer ?
#
loop_
_entity_poly.entity_id
_entity_poly.type
_entity_poly.pdbx_seq_one_letter_code
_entity_poly.pdbx_strand_id
1 'polypeptide(L)'
;MSRLSHEQVKWFLHVSADKRLNPKDRAELETHLAECASCRAYADEIHWLNKAIARALRSRWTPKRSRKDFAARVRSRILWDAERQFFLGFARTGVKLGSLVMVAVLAVGMLQSVMAPSARVKSSANAAMASIQYLPQFEYSPENESSVLFTSPSAEKDGYPFRFVSPSRMVVTLY
;
A
#
# COMPACT_ATOMS: atom_id res chain seq x y z
N MET A 1 -29.26 3.05 52.32
CA MET A 1 -29.47 1.61 51.98
C MET A 1 -30.20 1.52 50.65
N SER A 2 -29.46 1.76 49.57
CA SER A 2 -29.94 1.59 48.20
C SER A 2 -30.19 0.09 47.92
N ARG A 3 -31.37 -0.26 47.37
CA ARG A 3 -31.81 -1.66 47.15
C ARG A 3 -31.12 -2.36 45.98
N LEU A 4 -30.14 -1.73 45.34
CA LEU A 4 -29.47 -2.28 44.18
C LEU A 4 -28.50 -3.38 44.59
N SER A 5 -28.61 -4.54 43.95
CA SER A 5 -27.64 -5.61 44.10
C SER A 5 -26.33 -5.26 43.36
N HIS A 6 -25.21 -5.82 43.80
CA HIS A 6 -23.92 -5.61 43.11
C HIS A 6 -23.97 -6.03 41.63
N GLU A 7 -24.72 -7.07 41.29
CA GLU A 7 -24.88 -7.51 39.89
C GLU A 7 -25.71 -6.52 39.07
N GLN A 8 -26.76 -5.92 39.64
CA GLN A 8 -27.53 -4.85 38.97
C GLN A 8 -26.67 -3.63 38.72
N VAL A 9 -25.81 -3.26 39.68
CA VAL A 9 -24.86 -2.14 39.54
C VAL A 9 -23.88 -2.40 38.42
N LYS A 10 -23.31 -3.62 38.33
CA LYS A 10 -22.43 -4.00 37.21
C LYS A 10 -23.15 -3.88 35.86
N TRP A 11 -24.40 -4.32 35.78
CA TRP A 11 -25.20 -4.20 34.57
C TRP A 11 -25.46 -2.72 34.21
N PHE A 12 -25.87 -1.89 35.18
CA PHE A 12 -26.06 -0.45 34.97
C PHE A 12 -24.78 0.25 34.53
N LEU A 13 -23.60 -0.13 35.07
CA LEU A 13 -22.32 0.43 34.64
C LEU A 13 -22.07 0.17 33.15
N HIS A 14 -22.32 -1.06 32.66
CA HIS A 14 -22.19 -1.40 31.23
C HIS A 14 -23.19 -0.60 30.38
N VAL A 15 -24.46 -0.56 30.76
CA VAL A 15 -25.50 0.19 30.01
C VAL A 15 -25.26 1.72 30.04
N SER A 16 -24.67 2.24 31.12
CA SER A 16 -24.30 3.65 31.24
C SER A 16 -23.20 4.05 30.26
N ALA A 17 -22.27 3.15 29.95
CA ALA A 17 -21.21 3.38 28.96
C ALA A 17 -21.79 3.61 27.56
N ASP A 18 -22.91 2.96 27.25
CA ASP A 18 -23.66 3.13 26.00
C ASP A 18 -24.57 4.37 25.99
N LYS A 19 -24.60 5.15 27.08
CA LYS A 19 -25.50 6.30 27.28
C LYS A 19 -26.99 5.95 27.17
N ARG A 20 -27.37 4.72 27.49
CA ARG A 20 -28.75 4.23 27.41
C ARG A 20 -29.47 4.17 28.75
N LEU A 21 -28.80 4.56 29.84
CA LEU A 21 -29.37 4.50 31.18
C LEU A 21 -30.36 5.65 31.42
N ASN A 22 -31.53 5.33 31.98
CA ASN A 22 -32.53 6.32 32.36
C ASN A 22 -31.97 7.25 33.47
N PRO A 23 -32.26 8.57 33.46
CA PRO A 23 -31.82 9.49 34.51
C PRO A 23 -32.16 9.05 35.95
N LYS A 24 -33.30 8.37 36.16
CA LYS A 24 -33.65 7.86 37.49
C LYS A 24 -32.69 6.77 37.97
N ASP A 25 -32.45 5.76 37.13
CA ASP A 25 -31.53 4.66 37.43
C ASP A 25 -30.10 5.15 37.60
N ARG A 26 -29.73 6.21 36.86
CA ARG A 26 -28.44 6.87 37.02
C ARG A 26 -28.28 7.50 38.41
N ALA A 27 -29.30 8.20 38.92
CA ALA A 27 -29.24 8.79 40.26
C ALA A 27 -29.14 7.70 41.36
N GLU A 28 -29.86 6.58 41.19
CA GLU A 28 -29.76 5.44 42.10
C GLU A 28 -28.37 4.78 42.05
N LEU A 29 -27.80 4.62 40.84
CA LEU A 29 -26.44 4.13 40.65
C LEU A 29 -25.40 5.03 41.32
N GLU A 30 -25.49 6.35 41.10
CA GLU A 30 -24.57 7.34 41.70
C GLU A 30 -24.63 7.32 43.23
N THR A 31 -25.84 7.18 43.79
CA THR A 31 -26.03 7.01 45.24
C THR A 31 -25.37 5.72 45.75
N HIS A 32 -25.52 4.60 45.05
CA HIS A 32 -24.91 3.34 45.44
C HIS A 32 -23.37 3.38 45.35
N LEU A 33 -22.80 4.01 44.31
CA LEU A 33 -21.35 4.17 44.17
C LEU A 33 -20.75 5.08 45.25
N ALA A 34 -21.52 6.00 45.81
CA ALA A 34 -21.11 6.81 46.95
C ALA A 34 -21.01 5.97 48.24
N GLU A 35 -21.89 4.99 48.43
CA GLU A 35 -21.93 4.13 49.62
C GLU A 35 -20.99 2.91 49.52
N CYS A 36 -20.72 2.39 48.31
CA CYS A 36 -20.02 1.12 48.12
C CYS A 36 -18.64 1.26 47.46
N ALA A 37 -17.57 1.00 48.22
CA ALA A 37 -16.18 1.10 47.75
C ALA A 37 -15.81 0.06 46.68
N SER A 38 -16.32 -1.18 46.76
CA SER A 38 -16.02 -2.23 45.79
C SER A 38 -16.63 -1.94 44.42
N CYS A 39 -17.89 -1.47 44.38
CA CYS A 39 -18.54 -1.04 43.15
C CYS A 39 -17.83 0.17 42.52
N ARG A 40 -17.30 1.09 43.34
CA ARG A 40 -16.52 2.24 42.86
C ARG A 40 -15.20 1.80 42.20
N ALA A 41 -14.46 0.91 42.85
CA ALA A 41 -13.22 0.37 42.28
C ALA A 41 -13.46 -0.32 40.92
N TYR A 42 -14.56 -1.08 40.81
CA TYR A 42 -14.96 -1.70 39.56
C TYR A 42 -15.36 -0.69 38.47
N ALA A 43 -16.06 0.39 38.84
CA ALA A 43 -16.38 1.48 37.92
C ALA A 43 -15.11 2.17 37.39
N ASP A 44 -14.12 2.40 38.25
CA ASP A 44 -12.82 2.97 37.87
C ASP A 44 -12.04 2.05 36.92
N GLU A 45 -12.05 0.73 37.18
CA GLU A 45 -11.43 -0.28 36.31
C GLU A 45 -12.03 -0.28 34.90
N ILE A 46 -13.37 -0.30 34.80
CA ILE A 46 -14.06 -0.19 33.50
C ILE A 46 -13.71 1.12 32.81
N HIS A 47 -13.70 2.24 33.54
CA HIS A 47 -13.36 3.54 32.97
C HIS A 47 -11.95 3.57 32.39
N TRP A 48 -10.97 3.02 33.13
CA TRP A 48 -9.60 2.91 32.69
C TRP A 48 -9.47 2.01 31.45
N LEU A 49 -10.12 0.85 31.45
CA LEU A 49 -10.11 -0.09 30.34
C LEU A 49 -10.70 0.54 29.07
N ASN A 50 -11.84 1.22 29.17
CA ASN A 50 -12.46 1.92 28.05
C ASN A 50 -11.54 3.02 27.49
N LYS A 51 -10.85 3.76 28.35
CA LYS A 51 -9.86 4.76 27.93
C LYS A 51 -8.66 4.14 27.22
N ALA A 52 -8.17 3.00 27.70
CA ALA A 52 -7.08 2.26 27.07
C ALA A 52 -7.48 1.72 25.68
N ILE A 53 -8.66 1.12 25.57
CA ILE A 53 -9.23 0.64 24.29
C ILE A 53 -9.42 1.81 23.31
N ALA A 54 -10.01 2.91 23.77
CA ALA A 54 -10.21 4.09 22.93
C ALA A 54 -8.88 4.68 22.43
N ARG A 55 -7.84 4.71 23.28
CA ARG A 55 -6.49 5.14 22.89
C ARG A 55 -5.86 4.17 21.89
N ALA A 56 -5.97 2.87 22.11
CA ALA A 56 -5.43 1.85 21.22
C ALA A 56 -6.11 1.91 19.84
N LEU A 57 -7.44 1.99 19.81
CA LEU A 57 -8.22 2.19 18.59
C LEU A 57 -7.81 3.48 17.89
N ARG A 58 -7.77 4.61 18.61
CA ARG A 58 -7.33 5.89 18.04
C ARG A 58 -5.94 5.73 17.43
N SER A 59 -4.98 5.15 18.13
CA SER A 59 -3.62 4.97 17.61
C SER A 59 -3.53 4.12 16.33
N ARG A 60 -4.41 3.12 16.18
CA ARG A 60 -4.51 2.28 14.97
C ARG A 60 -5.22 2.99 13.81
N TRP A 61 -6.31 3.70 14.11
CA TRP A 61 -7.19 4.30 13.10
C TRP A 61 -6.82 5.73 12.73
N THR A 62 -6.14 6.48 13.59
CA THR A 62 -5.50 7.74 13.20
C THR A 62 -4.23 7.36 12.45
N PRO A 63 -4.19 7.49 11.12
CA PRO A 63 -2.97 7.23 10.41
C PRO A 63 -1.91 8.20 10.96
N LYS A 64 -0.81 7.68 11.48
CA LYS A 64 0.40 8.49 11.79
C LYS A 64 0.92 9.28 10.58
N ARG A 65 0.38 9.02 9.39
CA ARG A 65 0.71 9.74 8.16
C ARG A 65 0.03 11.09 8.20
N SER A 66 0.84 12.14 8.26
CA SER A 66 0.36 13.51 8.22
C SER A 66 -0.52 13.65 6.97
N ARG A 67 -1.66 14.36 7.07
CA ARG A 67 -2.49 14.68 5.89
C ARG A 67 -1.65 15.29 4.75
N LYS A 68 -0.55 15.97 5.11
CA LYS A 68 0.41 16.53 4.16
C LYS A 68 1.16 15.44 3.38
N ASP A 69 1.47 14.30 4.00
CA ASP A 69 2.16 13.18 3.34
C ASP A 69 1.23 12.41 2.39
N PHE A 70 -0.07 12.42 2.66
CA PHE A 70 -1.06 11.87 1.73
C PHE A 70 -1.26 12.81 0.55
N ALA A 71 -1.47 14.10 0.79
CA ALA A 71 -1.58 15.10 -0.26
C ALA A 71 -0.33 15.15 -1.15
N ALA A 72 0.87 15.05 -0.56
CA ALA A 72 2.13 14.98 -1.29
C ALA A 72 2.22 13.73 -2.18
N ARG A 73 1.82 12.56 -1.67
CA ARG A 73 1.77 11.31 -2.46
C ARG A 73 0.73 11.30 -3.57
N VAL A 74 -0.42 11.92 -3.34
CA VAL A 74 -1.46 12.04 -4.37
C VAL A 74 -1.00 13.01 -5.46
N ARG A 75 -0.43 14.17 -5.08
CA ARG A 75 0.14 15.12 -6.05
C ARG A 75 1.28 14.51 -6.85
N SER A 76 2.19 13.76 -6.21
CA SER A 76 3.29 13.12 -6.92
C SER A 76 2.79 12.09 -7.94
N ARG A 77 1.69 11.36 -7.65
CA ARG A 77 1.07 10.45 -8.62
C ARG A 77 0.40 11.19 -9.78
N ILE A 78 -0.36 12.25 -9.49
CA ILE A 78 -1.04 13.04 -10.52
C ILE A 78 -0.03 13.68 -11.49
N LEU A 79 1.08 14.21 -10.95
CA LEU A 79 2.13 14.80 -11.78
C LEU A 79 2.79 13.75 -12.69
N TRP A 80 3.01 12.53 -12.19
CA TRP A 80 3.58 11.44 -13.00
C TRP A 80 2.63 10.92 -14.08
N ASP A 81 1.33 10.87 -13.78
CA ASP A 81 0.31 10.49 -14.75
C ASP A 81 0.15 11.57 -15.85
N ALA A 82 0.28 12.86 -15.51
CA ALA A 82 0.26 13.95 -16.48
C ALA A 82 1.45 13.87 -17.46
N GLU A 83 2.64 13.53 -16.97
CA GLU A 83 3.83 13.33 -17.81
C GLU A 83 3.68 12.16 -18.78
N ARG A 84 3.11 11.04 -18.32
CA ARG A 84 2.81 9.87 -19.18
C ARG A 84 1.79 10.17 -20.26
N GLN A 85 0.74 10.93 -19.94
CA GLN A 85 -0.26 11.31 -20.94
C GLN A 85 0.33 12.24 -22.01
N PHE A 86 1.27 13.11 -21.65
CA PHE A 86 1.98 13.96 -22.62
C PHE A 86 2.85 13.13 -23.56
N PHE A 87 3.62 12.16 -23.05
CA PHE A 87 4.44 11.26 -23.87
C PHE A 87 3.59 10.39 -24.82
N LEU A 88 2.46 9.87 -24.35
CA LEU A 88 1.54 9.09 -25.19
C LEU A 88 0.82 9.95 -26.24
N GLY A 89 0.57 11.24 -25.93
CA GLY A 89 0.07 12.22 -26.89
C GLY A 89 1.06 12.45 -28.04
N PHE A 90 2.34 12.65 -27.72
CA PHE A 90 3.40 12.80 -28.73
C PHE A 90 3.59 11.56 -29.60
N ALA A 91 3.45 10.36 -29.04
CA ALA A 91 3.51 9.13 -29.83
C ALA A 91 2.42 9.08 -30.91
N ARG A 92 1.19 9.55 -30.63
CA ARG A 92 0.11 9.57 -31.62
C ARG A 92 0.29 10.63 -32.71
N THR A 93 0.83 11.80 -32.38
CA THR A 93 1.07 12.85 -33.37
C THR A 93 2.35 12.60 -34.18
N GLY A 94 3.38 12.04 -33.54
CA GLY A 94 4.67 11.71 -34.15
C GLY A 94 4.57 10.63 -35.22
N VAL A 95 3.66 9.65 -35.07
CA VAL A 95 3.43 8.61 -36.09
C VAL A 95 2.94 9.20 -37.42
N LYS A 96 2.16 10.28 -37.40
CA LYS A 96 1.66 10.92 -38.64
C LYS A 96 2.74 11.72 -39.36
N LEU A 97 3.61 12.41 -38.62
CA LEU A 97 4.74 13.15 -39.19
C LEU A 97 5.86 12.21 -39.65
N GLY A 98 6.16 11.17 -38.88
CA GLY A 98 7.16 10.17 -39.23
C GLY A 98 6.81 9.39 -40.50
N SER A 99 5.53 9.04 -40.71
CA SER A 99 5.15 8.31 -41.93
C SER A 99 5.29 9.17 -43.19
N LEU A 100 5.02 10.48 -43.11
CA LEU A 100 5.22 11.41 -44.23
C LEU A 100 6.69 11.50 -44.65
N VAL A 101 7.61 11.58 -43.68
CA VAL A 101 9.06 11.59 -43.97
C VAL A 101 9.47 10.26 -44.60
N MET A 102 8.99 9.13 -44.08
CA MET A 102 9.29 7.80 -44.64
C MET A 102 8.77 7.65 -46.08
N VAL A 103 7.54 8.09 -46.35
CA VAL A 103 6.96 8.08 -47.70
C VAL A 103 7.75 8.98 -48.65
N ALA A 104 8.19 10.16 -48.19
CA ALA A 104 9.01 11.05 -49.00
C ALA A 104 10.38 10.42 -49.34
N VAL A 105 11.04 9.78 -48.38
CA VAL A 105 12.30 9.06 -48.61
C VAL A 105 12.12 7.91 -49.59
N LEU A 106 11.06 7.11 -49.45
CA LEU A 106 10.74 6.03 -50.38
C LEU A 106 10.44 6.54 -51.79
N ALA A 107 9.69 7.64 -51.91
CA ALA A 107 9.37 8.25 -53.20
C ALA A 107 10.63 8.77 -53.90
N VAL A 108 11.55 9.43 -53.18
CA VAL A 108 12.83 9.89 -53.72
C VAL A 108 13.70 8.71 -54.15
N GLY A 109 13.78 7.65 -53.34
CA GLY A 109 14.53 6.43 -53.69
C GLY A 109 13.98 5.75 -54.95
N MET A 110 12.65 5.67 -55.11
CA MET A 110 12.03 5.14 -56.33
C MET A 110 12.29 6.03 -57.54
N LEU A 111 12.21 7.36 -57.41
CA LEU A 111 12.51 8.28 -58.51
C LEU A 111 13.97 8.14 -58.99
N GLN A 112 14.90 8.01 -58.06
CA GLN A 112 16.32 7.78 -58.38
C GLN A 112 16.53 6.42 -59.06
N SER A 113 15.79 5.38 -58.66
CA SER A 113 15.90 4.06 -59.29
C SER A 113 15.41 4.03 -60.74
N VAL A 114 14.45 4.89 -61.11
CA VAL A 114 13.92 5.00 -62.48
C VAL A 114 14.83 5.83 -63.38
N MET A 115 15.52 6.83 -62.82
CA MET A 115 16.43 7.70 -63.60
C MET A 115 17.89 7.27 -63.58
N ALA A 116 18.28 6.30 -62.76
CA ALA A 116 19.59 5.68 -62.86
C ALA A 116 19.62 4.74 -64.09
N PRO A 117 20.32 5.09 -65.18
CA PRO A 117 20.52 4.16 -66.29
C PRO A 117 21.20 2.92 -65.74
N SER A 118 20.72 1.76 -66.19
CA SER A 118 21.22 0.44 -65.83
C SER A 118 22.67 0.24 -66.27
N ALA A 119 23.59 0.84 -65.51
CA ALA A 119 25.00 0.47 -65.51
C ALA A 119 25.08 -0.93 -64.90
N ARG A 120 24.98 -1.91 -65.80
CA ARG A 120 25.16 -3.34 -65.64
C ARG A 120 26.29 -3.64 -64.64
N VAL A 121 25.92 -3.91 -63.39
CA VAL A 121 26.83 -4.37 -62.35
C VAL A 121 27.27 -5.79 -62.69
N LYS A 122 28.41 -5.90 -63.40
CA LYS A 122 29.27 -7.09 -63.35
C LYS A 122 30.28 -6.89 -62.22
N SER A 123 29.85 -6.93 -60.95
CA SER A 123 30.79 -7.11 -59.83
C SER A 123 30.01 -7.26 -58.52
N SER A 124 29.86 -8.50 -58.06
CA SER A 124 30.33 -8.92 -56.74
C SER A 124 29.66 -10.25 -56.35
N ALA A 125 30.07 -11.33 -57.02
CA ALA A 125 29.87 -12.68 -56.49
C ALA A 125 30.71 -12.95 -55.22
N ASN A 126 31.51 -11.98 -54.73
CA ASN A 126 32.52 -12.21 -53.69
C ASN A 126 32.28 -11.44 -52.37
N ALA A 127 31.16 -10.73 -52.19
CA ALA A 127 30.89 -9.98 -50.95
C ALA A 127 29.95 -10.70 -49.95
N ALA A 128 29.39 -11.87 -50.32
CA ALA A 128 28.44 -12.61 -49.49
C ALA A 128 29.08 -13.54 -48.42
N MET A 129 30.42 -13.52 -48.27
CA MET A 129 31.11 -14.41 -47.32
C MET A 129 31.75 -13.74 -46.10
N ALA A 130 31.65 -12.42 -45.92
CA ALA A 130 32.42 -11.72 -44.88
C ALA A 130 31.62 -11.24 -43.64
N SER A 131 30.29 -11.43 -43.55
CA SER A 131 29.50 -10.78 -42.49
C SER A 131 28.78 -11.70 -41.48
N ILE A 132 29.03 -13.02 -41.48
CA ILE A 132 28.47 -13.94 -40.46
C ILE A 132 29.35 -14.00 -39.18
N GLN A 133 30.47 -13.29 -39.11
CA GLN A 133 31.46 -13.46 -38.04
C GLN A 133 31.26 -12.60 -36.77
N TYR A 134 30.16 -11.87 -36.63
CA TYR A 134 29.88 -11.10 -35.41
C TYR A 134 28.48 -11.40 -34.86
N LEU A 135 28.31 -12.62 -34.36
CA LEU A 135 27.29 -12.86 -33.33
C LEU A 135 27.91 -12.48 -31.97
N PRO A 136 27.30 -11.54 -31.21
CA PRO A 136 27.73 -11.28 -29.85
C PRO A 136 27.53 -12.54 -29.02
N GLN A 137 28.63 -13.11 -28.55
CA GLN A 137 28.61 -14.11 -27.48
C GLN A 137 28.02 -13.40 -26.25
N PHE A 138 26.79 -13.75 -25.88
CA PHE A 138 26.23 -13.36 -24.59
C PHE A 138 27.02 -14.13 -23.53
N GLU A 139 28.02 -13.48 -22.98
CA GLU A 139 28.76 -13.96 -21.81
C GLU A 139 27.80 -13.93 -20.62
N TYR A 140 27.23 -15.09 -20.32
CA TYR A 140 26.41 -15.30 -19.15
C TYR A 140 27.35 -15.26 -17.93
N SER A 141 27.35 -14.13 -17.23
CA SER A 141 28.04 -13.97 -15.95
C SER A 141 27.10 -14.41 -14.82
N PRO A 142 27.35 -15.55 -14.15
CA PRO A 142 26.56 -16.01 -13.01
C PRO A 142 26.89 -15.30 -11.68
N GLU A 143 27.71 -14.24 -11.69
CA GLU A 143 28.26 -13.64 -10.47
C GLU A 143 27.43 -12.48 -9.91
N ASN A 144 26.12 -12.66 -9.77
CA ASN A 144 25.33 -11.78 -8.92
C ASN A 144 24.37 -12.55 -8.02
N GLU A 145 24.89 -13.61 -7.39
CA GLU A 145 24.42 -14.06 -6.08
C GLU A 145 24.95 -13.11 -5.00
N SER A 146 24.54 -11.84 -5.06
CA SER A 146 24.60 -10.96 -3.90
C SER A 146 23.55 -11.44 -2.90
N SER A 147 23.93 -12.49 -2.16
CA SER A 147 23.73 -12.64 -0.73
C SER A 147 23.03 -11.44 -0.10
N VAL A 148 21.69 -11.49 -0.10
CA VAL A 148 20.88 -10.63 0.76
C VAL A 148 21.15 -11.11 2.18
N LEU A 149 22.18 -10.50 2.78
CA LEU A 149 22.55 -10.68 4.16
C LEU A 149 21.35 -10.23 4.99
N PHE A 150 20.53 -11.19 5.39
CA PHE A 150 19.44 -11.02 6.32
C PHE A 150 20.08 -10.73 7.69
N THR A 151 20.43 -9.47 7.95
CA THR A 151 20.78 -9.03 9.30
C THR A 151 19.53 -9.15 10.14
N SER A 152 19.42 -10.26 10.87
CA SER A 152 18.49 -10.40 11.98
C SER A 152 18.68 -9.20 12.91
N PRO A 153 17.63 -8.45 13.25
CA PRO A 153 17.71 -7.49 14.33
C PRO A 153 18.02 -8.27 15.60
N SER A 154 19.26 -8.10 16.07
CA SER A 154 19.75 -8.61 17.34
C SER A 154 18.78 -8.22 18.43
N ALA A 155 18.30 -9.23 19.15
CA ALA A 155 17.48 -9.12 20.33
C ALA A 155 18.19 -8.22 21.36
N GLU A 156 17.76 -6.97 21.43
CA GLU A 156 18.08 -6.10 22.56
C GLU A 156 17.29 -6.59 23.76
N LYS A 157 18.06 -6.83 24.81
CA LYS A 157 17.81 -7.76 25.89
C LYS A 157 17.07 -7.05 27.02
N ASP A 158 15.91 -6.47 26.74
CA ASP A 158 15.07 -5.87 27.78
C ASP A 158 13.84 -6.75 28.04
N GLY A 159 13.90 -7.39 29.21
CA GLY A 159 12.92 -8.37 29.67
C GLY A 159 11.51 -7.79 29.79
N TYR A 160 10.60 -8.31 28.98
CA TYR A 160 9.16 -8.28 29.28
C TYR A 160 8.57 -9.67 28.93
N PRO A 161 7.99 -10.41 29.87
CA PRO A 161 7.35 -11.68 29.58
C PRO A 161 5.97 -11.44 28.95
N PHE A 162 5.92 -11.22 27.64
CA PHE A 162 4.65 -11.25 26.90
C PHE A 162 4.41 -12.66 26.36
N ARG A 163 3.59 -13.43 27.10
CA ARG A 163 2.95 -14.65 26.60
C ARG A 163 1.98 -14.26 25.47
N PHE A 164 2.33 -14.58 24.23
CA PHE A 164 1.35 -14.61 23.14
C PHE A 164 0.50 -15.88 23.27
N VAL A 165 -0.75 -15.70 23.69
CA VAL A 165 -1.79 -16.71 23.52
C VAL A 165 -2.28 -16.62 22.08
N SER A 166 -2.08 -17.70 21.32
CA SER A 166 -2.51 -17.84 19.93
C SER A 166 -4.05 -17.79 19.82
N PRO A 167 -4.66 -16.96 18.95
CA PRO A 167 -6.09 -17.01 18.72
C PRO A 167 -6.39 -18.16 17.74
N SER A 168 -7.12 -19.16 18.25
CA SER A 168 -7.71 -20.22 17.43
C SER A 168 -8.60 -19.63 16.34
N ARG A 169 -8.32 -19.99 15.08
CA ARG A 169 -9.21 -19.76 13.93
C ARG A 169 -10.55 -20.45 14.18
N MET A 170 -11.61 -19.69 14.40
CA MET A 170 -12.97 -20.17 14.17
C MET A 170 -13.29 -20.00 12.69
N VAL A 171 -13.48 -21.12 12.00
CA VAL A 171 -14.09 -21.19 10.67
C VAL A 171 -15.60 -21.11 10.87
N VAL A 172 -16.24 -20.04 10.41
CA VAL A 172 -17.70 -19.93 10.37
C VAL A 172 -18.16 -20.48 9.02
N THR A 173 -18.80 -21.64 9.05
CA THR A 173 -19.52 -22.22 7.92
C THR A 173 -20.92 -21.60 7.89
N LEU A 174 -21.26 -20.90 6.82
CA LEU A 174 -22.64 -20.44 6.58
C LEU A 174 -23.40 -21.57 5.88
N TYR A 175 -24.56 -21.93 6.44
CA TYR A 175 -25.57 -22.80 5.83
C TYR A 175 -26.48 -21.99 4.91
#